data_AF-A0A7W8XYA6-F1
#
_entry.id   AF-A0A7W8XYA6-F1
#
_cell.length_a   1.000
_cell.length_b   1.000
_cell.length_c   1.000
_cell.angle_alpha   90.00
_cell.angle_beta   90.00
_cell.angle_gamma   90.00
#
_symmetry.space_group_name_H-M   'P 1'
#
loop_
_entity.id
_entity.type
_entity.pdbx_description
1 polymer ?
#
loop_
_entity_poly.entity_id
_entity_poly.type
_entity_poly.pdbx_seq_one_letter_code
_entity_poly.pdbx_strand_id
1 'polypeptide(L)'
;MLAQIEAQLTTGTTLKDAVKSLGISDQTYYQWKKAAKPADKVEAAPAGEIDDLAEFTELEAENARLRKLLAEKLRAENAELRRRLGLK
;
A
#
# COMPACT_ATOMS: atom_id res chain seq x y z
N MET A 1 -4.30 -15.75 -7.62
CA MET A 1 -4.37 -14.30 -7.94
C MET A 1 -3.52 -13.47 -6.98
N LEU A 2 -3.66 -13.59 -5.66
CA LEU A 2 -2.84 -12.83 -4.69
C LEU A 2 -1.32 -13.01 -4.90
N ALA A 3 -0.85 -14.26 -5.01
CA ALA A 3 0.56 -14.57 -5.28
C ALA A 3 1.10 -13.99 -6.60
N GLN A 4 0.23 -13.80 -7.60
CA GLN A 4 0.60 -13.20 -8.89
C GLN A 4 0.77 -11.68 -8.77
N ILE A 5 -0.07 -11.02 -7.96
CA ILE A 5 0.10 -9.59 -7.64
C ILE A 5 1.37 -9.40 -6.84
N GLU A 6 1.63 -10.25 -5.84
CA GLU A 6 2.84 -10.18 -5.04
C GLU A 6 4.11 -10.45 -5.87
N ALA A 7 4.07 -11.38 -6.82
CA ALA A 7 5.16 -11.58 -7.78
C ALA A 7 5.39 -10.36 -8.68
N GLN A 8 4.35 -9.65 -9.10
CA GLN A 8 4.52 -8.40 -9.87
C GLN A 8 5.11 -7.28 -8.98
N LEU A 9 4.65 -7.16 -7.73
CA LEU A 9 5.20 -6.21 -6.77
C LEU A 9 6.69 -6.44 -6.50
N THR A 10 7.15 -7.70 -6.42
CA THR A 10 8.58 -8.00 -6.24
C THR A 10 9.40 -7.70 -7.49
N THR A 11 8.81 -7.74 -8.69
CA THR A 11 9.46 -7.31 -9.94
C THR A 11 9.49 -5.79 -10.12
N GLY A 12 9.01 -5.01 -9.13
CA GLY A 12 9.03 -3.55 -9.16
C GLY A 12 7.83 -2.91 -9.87
N THR A 13 6.81 -3.70 -10.25
CA THR A 13 5.55 -3.16 -10.77
C THR A 13 4.75 -2.52 -9.63
N THR A 14 4.03 -1.44 -9.90
CA THR A 14 3.22 -0.80 -8.86
C THR A 14 1.97 -1.62 -8.57
N LEU A 15 1.47 -1.55 -7.33
CA LEU A 15 0.22 -2.24 -6.95
C LEU A 15 -0.93 -1.88 -7.90
N LYS A 16 -1.02 -0.61 -8.27
CA LYS A 16 -2.07 -0.07 -9.15
C LYS A 16 -2.04 -0.69 -10.54
N ASP A 17 -0.85 -0.95 -11.08
CA ASP A 17 -0.71 -1.60 -12.38
C ASP A 17 -1.00 -3.11 -12.29
N ALA A 18 -0.58 -3.74 -11.20
CA ALA A 18 -0.81 -5.16 -10.97
C ALA A 18 -2.29 -5.49 -10.81
N VAL A 19 -3.02 -4.73 -9.98
CA VAL A 19 -4.48 -4.92 -9.80
C VAL A 19 -5.26 -4.56 -11.05
N LYS A 20 -4.85 -3.52 -11.79
CA LYS A 20 -5.44 -3.15 -13.08
C LYS A 20 -5.23 -4.23 -14.14
N SER A 21 -4.06 -4.88 -14.18
CA SER A 21 -3.77 -5.96 -15.12
C SER A 21 -4.68 -7.18 -14.92
N LEU A 22 -5.15 -7.38 -13.69
CA LEU A 22 -6.05 -8.47 -13.29
C LEU A 22 -7.51 -8.04 -13.24
N GLY A 23 -7.83 -6.79 -13.56
CA GLY A 23 -9.20 -6.26 -13.55
C GLY A 23 -9.83 -6.18 -12.15
N ILE A 24 -9.02 -6.14 -11.09
CA ILE A 24 -9.50 -6.00 -9.71
C ILE A 24 -9.18 -4.62 -9.15
N SER A 25 -9.89 -4.24 -8.09
CA SER A 25 -9.59 -3.02 -7.35
C SER A 25 -8.51 -3.25 -6.30
N ASP A 26 -7.81 -2.19 -5.90
CA ASP A 26 -6.90 -2.17 -4.76
C ASP A 26 -7.59 -2.75 -3.50
N GLN A 27 -8.87 -2.40 -3.29
CA GLN A 27 -9.71 -2.93 -2.21
C GLN A 27 -9.77 -4.46 -2.19
N THR A 28 -10.04 -5.08 -3.35
CA THR A 28 -10.12 -6.54 -3.48
C THR A 28 -8.77 -7.20 -3.17
N TYR A 29 -7.66 -6.59 -3.59
CA TYR A 29 -6.33 -7.09 -3.24
C TYR A 29 -6.09 -7.07 -1.72
N TYR A 30 -6.44 -5.97 -1.04
CA TYR A 30 -6.25 -5.86 0.40
C TYR A 30 -7.14 -6.83 1.19
N GLN A 31 -8.38 -7.02 0.78
CA GLN A 31 -9.28 -8.02 1.37
C GLN A 31 -8.70 -9.44 1.25
N TRP A 32 -8.20 -9.81 0.07
CA TRP A 32 -7.56 -11.12 -0.12
C TRP A 32 -6.27 -11.26 0.68
N LYS A 33 -5.49 -10.19 0.81
CA LYS A 33 -4.28 -10.18 1.62
C LYS A 33 -4.58 -10.32 3.13
N LYS A 34 -5.65 -9.67 3.63
CA LYS A 34 -6.12 -9.80 5.03
C LYS A 34 -6.59 -11.24 5.29
N ALA A 35 -7.38 -11.81 4.37
CA ALA A 35 -7.85 -13.19 4.46
C ALA A 35 -6.73 -14.24 4.33
N ALA A 36 -5.64 -13.92 3.63
CA ALA A 36 -4.48 -14.80 3.47
C ALA A 36 -3.47 -14.72 4.63
N LYS A 37 -3.56 -13.71 5.52
CA LYS A 37 -2.77 -13.69 6.75
C LYS A 37 -3.33 -14.75 7.71
N PRO A 38 -2.48 -15.62 8.30
CA PRO A 38 -2.93 -16.50 9.36
C PRO A 38 -3.50 -15.66 10.50
N ALA A 39 -4.70 -16.06 10.94
CA ALA A 39 -5.55 -15.33 11.86
C ALA A 39 -4.96 -15.25 13.28
N ASP A 40 -3.95 -14.41 13.47
CA ASP A 40 -3.60 -13.93 14.80
C ASP A 40 -4.53 -12.75 15.14
N LYS A 41 -5.73 -13.12 15.64
CA LYS A 41 -6.76 -12.29 16.31
C LYS A 41 -7.49 -11.34 15.35
N VAL A 42 -8.81 -11.40 15.14
CA VAL A 42 -9.94 -11.50 16.08
C VAL A 42 -11.09 -12.22 15.37
N GLU A 43 -11.86 -12.98 16.15
CA GLU A 43 -13.12 -13.62 15.74
C GLU A 43 -14.08 -12.58 15.12
N ALA A 44 -14.33 -12.66 13.82
CA ALA A 44 -15.39 -11.91 13.18
C ALA A 44 -16.74 -12.61 13.45
N ALA A 45 -17.45 -12.13 14.47
CA ALA A 45 -18.90 -12.31 14.57
C ALA A 45 -19.58 -11.66 13.34
N PRO A 46 -20.79 -12.10 12.92
CA PRO A 46 -21.44 -11.61 11.71
C PRO A 46 -22.08 -10.24 11.97
N ALA A 47 -21.25 -9.21 12.13
CA ALA A 47 -21.66 -7.82 12.16
C ALA A 47 -20.47 -6.96 11.73
N GLY A 48 -20.52 -6.42 10.51
CA GLY A 48 -19.77 -5.20 10.22
C GLY A 48 -18.90 -5.16 8.96
N GLU A 49 -19.45 -5.43 7.78
CA GLU A 49 -18.82 -4.95 6.52
C GLU A 49 -18.56 -3.42 6.55
N ILE A 50 -19.33 -2.67 7.36
CA ILE A 50 -19.20 -1.21 7.52
C ILE A 50 -17.98 -0.82 8.37
N ASP A 51 -17.63 -1.63 9.38
CA ASP A 51 -16.50 -1.34 10.28
C ASP A 51 -15.16 -1.62 9.57
N ASP A 52 -15.10 -2.70 8.78
CA ASP A 52 -13.97 -3.02 7.92
C ASP A 52 -13.71 -1.95 6.83
N LEU A 53 -14.76 -1.31 6.31
CA LEU A 53 -14.62 -0.22 5.34
C LEU A 53 -14.07 1.06 5.99
N ALA A 54 -14.48 1.38 7.22
CA ALA A 54 -13.94 2.51 7.95
C ALA A 54 -12.44 2.32 8.26
N GLU A 55 -12.05 1.15 8.79
CA GLU A 55 -10.65 0.78 9.02
C GLU A 55 -9.82 0.91 7.73
N PHE A 56 -10.38 0.47 6.60
CA PHE A 56 -9.71 0.57 5.30
C PHE A 56 -9.45 2.04 4.89
N THR A 57 -10.45 2.91 5.04
CA THR A 57 -10.28 4.33 4.69
C THR A 57 -9.22 5.03 5.55
N GLU A 58 -9.14 4.70 6.84
CA GLU A 58 -8.11 5.23 7.74
C GLU A 58 -6.71 4.76 7.33
N LEU A 59 -6.57 3.47 6.99
CA LEU A 59 -5.31 2.91 6.51
C LEU A 59 -4.86 3.53 5.19
N GLU A 60 -5.77 3.79 4.25
CA GLU A 60 -5.44 4.50 3.01
C GLU A 60 -4.99 5.94 3.27
N ALA A 61 -5.66 6.65 4.18
CA ALA A 61 -5.30 8.00 4.56
C ALA A 61 -3.90 8.06 5.19
N GLU A 62 -3.57 7.13 6.10
CA GLU A 62 -2.23 7.06 6.67
C GLU A 62 -1.19 6.64 5.62
N ASN A 63 -1.52 5.74 4.69
CA ASN A 63 -0.62 5.39 3.59
C ASN A 63 -0.28 6.61 2.72
N ALA A 64 -1.29 7.42 2.39
CA ALA A 64 -1.09 8.65 1.64
C ALA A 64 -0.22 9.65 2.41
N ARG A 65 -0.46 9.80 3.72
CA ARG A 65 0.34 10.66 4.61
C ARG A 65 1.81 10.21 4.65
N LEU A 66 2.05 8.91 4.81
CA LEU A 66 3.39 8.32 4.84
C LEU A 66 4.12 8.49 3.51
N ARG A 67 3.45 8.27 2.36
CA ARG A 67 4.04 8.50 1.04
C ARG A 67 4.44 9.95 0.84
N LYS A 68 3.61 10.90 1.31
CA LYS A 68 3.93 12.33 1.25
C LYS A 68 5.18 12.66 2.08
N LEU A 69 5.22 12.19 3.32
CA LEU A 69 6.37 12.42 4.21
C LEU A 69 7.67 11.84 3.64
N LEU A 70 7.60 10.63 3.07
CA LEU A 70 8.75 10.01 2.41
C LEU A 70 9.23 10.84 1.21
N ALA A 71 8.30 11.31 0.37
CA ALA A 71 8.65 12.13 -0.79
C ALA A 71 9.26 13.48 -0.38
N GLU A 72 8.82 14.08 0.73
CA GLU A 72 9.42 15.29 1.30
C GLU A 72 10.84 15.02 1.81
N LYS A 73 11.04 13.94 2.57
CA LYS A 73 12.36 13.54 3.07
C LYS A 73 13.35 13.28 1.94
N LEU A 74 12.94 12.52 0.91
CA LEU A 74 13.76 12.25 -0.26
C LEU A 74 14.12 13.52 -1.04
N ARG A 75 13.20 14.49 -1.15
CA ARG A 75 13.52 15.79 -1.79
C ARG A 75 14.55 16.57 -0.98
N ALA A 76 14.40 16.62 0.34
CA ALA A 76 15.36 17.29 1.22
C ALA A 76 16.76 16.65 1.13
N GLU A 77 16.84 15.32 1.24
CA GLU A 77 18.10 14.58 1.13
C GLU A 77 18.74 14.75 -0.25
N ASN A 78 17.97 14.66 -1.34
CA ASN A 78 18.50 14.88 -2.69
C ASN A 78 19.00 16.31 -2.90
N ALA A 79 18.32 17.32 -2.34
CA ALA A 79 18.78 18.70 -2.40
C ALA A 79 20.10 18.88 -1.64
N GLU A 80 20.25 18.25 -0.47
CA GLU A 80 21.49 18.25 0.28
C GLU A 80 22.63 17.53 -0.46
N LEU A 81 22.36 16.35 -1.03
CA LEU A 81 23.33 15.61 -1.82
C LEU A 81 23.78 16.40 -3.05
N ARG A 82 22.85 17.03 -3.78
CA ARG A 82 23.16 17.91 -4.91
C ARG A 82 24.05 19.08 -4.52
N ARG A 83 23.77 19.73 -3.38
CA ARG A 83 24.64 20.77 -2.81
C ARG A 83 26.05 20.25 -2.51
N ARG A 84 26.17 19.08 -1.88
CA ARG A 84 27.46 18.45 -1.56
C ARG A 84 28.25 18.05 -2.81
N LEU A 85 27.56 17.63 -3.87
CA LEU A 85 28.16 17.23 -5.14
C LEU A 85 28.45 18.40 -6.09
N GLY A 86 28.11 19.64 -5.72
CA GLY A 86 28.30 20.82 -6.57
C GLY A 86 27.39 20.86 -7.80
N LEU A 87 26.35 20.01 -7.82
CA LEU A 87 25.35 19.95 -8.88
C LEU A 87 24.23 20.92 -8.51
N LYS A 88 24.23 22.12 -9.11
CA LYS A 88 23.10 23.06 -9.03
C LYS A 88 22.04 22.73 -10.06
#